data_AF-A0A7X7R903-F1
#
_entry.id   AF-A0A7X7R903-F1
#
_cell.length_a   1.000
_cell.length_b   1.000
_cell.length_c   1.000
_cell.angle_alpha   90.00
_cell.angle_beta   90.00
_cell.angle_gamma   90.00
#
_symmetry.space_group_name_H-M   'P 1'
#
loop_
_entity.id
_entity.type
_entity.pdbx_description
1 polymer ?
#
loop_
_entity_poly.entity_id
_entity_poly.type
_entity_poly.pdbx_seq_one_letter_code
_entity_poly.pdbx_strand_id
1 'polypeptide(L)'
;MSPATAAWTVEGDALALGPLQLALQRIALSHWRAGERLRSWGTAPLARERGRLCLPCAGDEALWLGAWVEEGEARVRLIDPLSGGEASLVLPRDYQLAALADLAGTPQPLTLAAGGAARRLRLELDCGGSRAVIELLLLAPAAWAARCGRPAPPPLDEPPPLPPRLG
;
A
#
# COMPACT_ATOMS: atom_id res chain seq x y z
N MET A 1 -17.59 -3.87 24.77
CA MET A 1 -16.16 -4.19 24.86
C MET A 1 -15.45 -3.46 23.74
N SER A 2 -14.52 -2.56 24.06
CA SER A 2 -13.69 -1.94 23.02
C SER A 2 -12.75 -3.01 22.46
N PRO A 3 -12.66 -3.21 21.13
CA PRO A 3 -11.73 -4.18 20.57
C PRO A 3 -10.29 -3.80 20.94
N ALA A 4 -9.48 -4.80 21.26
CA ALA A 4 -8.08 -4.61 21.60
C ALA A 4 -7.29 -4.16 20.35
N THR A 5 -6.42 -3.16 20.50
CA THR A 5 -5.43 -2.82 19.46
C THR A 5 -4.49 -4.00 19.29
N ALA A 6 -4.53 -4.65 18.14
CA ALA A 6 -3.67 -5.79 17.86
C ALA A 6 -2.27 -5.31 17.44
N ALA A 7 -1.25 -6.04 17.86
CA ALA A 7 0.11 -5.80 17.41
C ALA A 7 0.21 -6.18 15.91
N TRP A 8 0.76 -5.28 15.11
CA TRP A 8 1.09 -5.55 13.71
C TRP A 8 2.60 -5.75 13.54
N THR A 9 2.98 -6.54 12.55
CA THR A 9 4.37 -6.91 12.23
C THR A 9 4.66 -6.61 10.76
N VAL A 10 5.95 -6.58 10.42
CA VAL A 10 6.40 -6.56 9.02
C VAL A 10 7.08 -7.89 8.75
N GLU A 11 6.58 -8.63 7.77
CA GLU A 11 7.04 -9.95 7.37
C GLU A 11 7.47 -9.86 5.90
N GLY A 12 8.79 -9.88 5.67
CA GLY A 12 9.34 -9.53 4.35
C GLY A 12 8.96 -8.09 3.98
N ASP A 13 8.25 -7.94 2.85
CA ASP A 13 7.75 -6.64 2.38
C ASP A 13 6.21 -6.51 2.54
N ALA A 14 5.62 -7.28 3.45
CA ALA A 14 4.20 -7.22 3.80
C ALA A 14 3.98 -6.83 5.27
N LEU A 15 2.89 -6.12 5.53
CA LEU A 15 2.34 -5.84 6.85
C LEU A 15 1.38 -6.98 7.24
N ALA A 16 1.53 -7.54 8.43
CA ALA A 16 0.60 -8.54 8.97
C ALA A 16 -0.20 -7.99 10.17
N LEU A 17 -1.50 -8.26 10.19
CA LEU A 17 -2.44 -7.92 11.26
C LEU A 17 -3.53 -9.01 11.37
N GLY A 18 -3.39 -9.92 12.34
CA GLY A 18 -4.30 -11.06 12.45
C GLY A 18 -4.30 -11.88 11.15
N PRO A 19 -5.47 -12.17 10.54
CA PRO A 19 -5.56 -12.93 9.29
C PRO A 19 -5.34 -12.09 8.01
N LEU A 20 -5.01 -10.80 8.14
CA LEU A 20 -4.71 -9.91 7.02
C LEU A 20 -3.20 -9.83 6.79
N GLN A 21 -2.80 -10.08 5.54
CA GLN A 21 -1.51 -9.65 4.99
C GLN A 21 -1.73 -8.55 3.95
N LEU A 22 -1.00 -7.45 4.08
CA LEU A 22 -1.10 -6.29 3.21
C LEU A 22 0.27 -5.93 2.65
N ALA A 23 0.40 -5.92 1.33
CA ALA A 23 1.57 -5.48 0.59
C ALA A 23 1.21 -4.27 -0.28
N LEU A 24 2.16 -3.38 -0.50
CA LEU A 24 1.99 -2.31 -1.49
C LEU A 24 2.64 -2.77 -2.78
N GLN A 25 1.99 -2.59 -3.91
CA GLN A 25 2.52 -2.97 -5.21
C GLN A 25 2.94 -1.72 -5.97
N ARG A 26 3.93 -1.86 -6.86
CA ARG A 26 4.49 -0.75 -7.63
C ARG A 26 4.07 -0.81 -9.09
N ILE A 27 3.83 0.35 -9.68
CA ILE A 27 3.66 0.54 -11.12
C ILE A 27 4.12 1.94 -11.52
N ALA A 28 4.69 2.08 -12.72
CA ALA A 28 4.89 3.39 -13.33
C ALA A 28 3.55 4.11 -13.51
N LEU A 29 3.46 5.37 -13.12
CA LEU A 29 2.23 6.16 -13.14
C LEU A 29 1.64 6.26 -14.57
N SER A 30 2.50 6.32 -15.60
CA SER A 30 2.12 6.30 -17.02
C SER A 30 1.30 5.05 -17.41
N HIS A 31 1.51 3.94 -16.70
CA HIS A 31 0.89 2.64 -16.94
C HIS A 31 -0.23 2.29 -15.94
N TRP A 32 -0.42 3.10 -14.90
CA TRP A 32 -1.52 2.91 -13.96
C TRP A 32 -2.88 3.08 -14.62
N ARG A 33 -3.79 2.14 -14.35
CA ARG A 33 -5.17 2.17 -14.84
C ARG A 33 -6.11 1.72 -13.73
N ALA A 34 -7.15 2.48 -13.46
CA ALA A 34 -8.28 2.04 -12.67
C ALA A 34 -9.03 0.94 -13.44
N GLY A 35 -8.98 -0.32 -12.97
CA GLY A 35 -9.75 -1.40 -13.58
C GLY A 35 -9.30 -2.80 -13.18
N GLU A 36 -10.09 -3.81 -13.53
CA GLU A 36 -10.00 -5.21 -13.05
C GLU A 36 -8.70 -5.95 -13.41
N ARG A 37 -7.88 -5.40 -14.30
CA ARG A 37 -6.59 -5.97 -14.72
C ARG A 37 -5.42 -5.16 -14.18
N LEU A 38 -5.48 -4.82 -12.90
CA LEU A 38 -4.35 -4.22 -12.19
C LEU A 38 -3.14 -5.14 -12.33
N ARG A 39 -2.04 -4.60 -12.88
CA ARG A 39 -0.76 -5.29 -13.07
C ARG A 39 0.33 -4.54 -12.33
N SER A 40 1.24 -5.23 -11.67
CA SER A 40 2.33 -4.58 -10.95
C SER A 40 3.69 -5.05 -11.45
N TRP A 41 4.71 -4.27 -11.13
CA TRP A 41 6.12 -4.67 -11.16
C TRP A 41 6.53 -5.43 -9.89
N GLY A 42 5.56 -5.87 -9.09
CA GLY A 42 5.76 -6.54 -7.82
C GLY A 42 5.62 -5.62 -6.60
N THR A 43 5.91 -6.21 -5.45
CA THR A 43 5.78 -5.59 -4.13
C THR A 43 6.82 -4.48 -3.91
N ALA A 44 6.39 -3.36 -3.35
CA ALA A 44 7.24 -2.29 -2.87
C ALA A 44 7.98 -2.73 -1.60
N PRO A 45 9.30 -2.48 -1.50
CA PRO A 45 10.02 -2.73 -0.26
C PRO A 45 9.37 -2.01 0.93
N LEU A 46 9.12 -2.73 2.00
CA LEU A 46 8.46 -2.21 3.21
C LEU A 46 9.43 -2.22 4.38
N ALA A 47 9.54 -1.09 5.09
CA ALA A 47 10.36 -1.00 6.29
C ALA A 47 9.55 -0.45 7.47
N ARG A 48 9.85 -0.95 8.68
CA ARG A 48 9.33 -0.39 9.93
C ARG A 48 10.38 0.53 10.56
N GLU A 49 10.04 1.80 10.75
CA GLU A 49 10.91 2.79 11.41
C GLU A 49 10.15 3.48 12.53
N ARG A 50 10.60 3.33 13.78
CA ARG A 50 9.99 3.98 14.97
C ARG A 50 8.46 3.82 15.07
N GLY A 51 7.95 2.65 14.69
CA GLY A 51 6.50 2.37 14.70
C GLY A 51 5.72 2.90 13.50
N ARG A 52 6.40 3.35 12.45
CA ARG A 52 5.82 3.78 11.17
C ARG A 52 6.15 2.78 10.08
N LEU A 53 5.31 2.73 9.06
CA LEU A 53 5.62 2.03 7.82
C LEU A 53 6.23 3.00 6.81
N CYS A 54 7.36 2.64 6.23
CA CYS A 54 8.09 3.45 5.27
C CYS A 54 8.21 2.71 3.94
N LEU A 55 7.82 3.37 2.85
CA LEU A 55 7.87 2.84 1.49
C LEU A 55 8.59 3.81 0.55
N PRO A 56 9.38 3.31 -0.41
CA PRO A 56 9.86 4.11 -1.51
C PRO A 56 8.74 4.31 -2.53
N CYS A 57 8.58 5.54 -3.01
CA CYS A 57 7.68 5.88 -4.12
C CYS A 57 8.37 6.96 -4.94
N ALA A 58 8.74 6.69 -6.19
CA ALA A 58 9.21 7.73 -7.08
C ALA A 58 8.06 8.67 -7.50
N GLY A 59 8.38 9.87 -7.99
CA GLY A 59 7.38 10.88 -8.37
C GLY A 59 6.55 10.48 -9.60
N ASP A 60 7.09 9.60 -10.42
CA ASP A 60 6.51 8.97 -11.60
C ASP A 60 6.02 7.54 -11.32
N GLU A 61 5.95 7.14 -10.06
CA GLU A 61 5.38 5.87 -9.63
C GLU A 61 4.03 6.06 -8.93
N ALA A 62 3.22 5.01 -9.00
CA ALA A 62 2.04 4.81 -8.20
C ALA A 62 2.18 3.51 -7.39
N LEU A 63 1.65 3.52 -6.18
CA LEU A 63 1.43 2.32 -5.38
C LEU A 63 -0.06 1.99 -5.28
N TRP A 64 -0.39 0.72 -5.12
CA TRP A 64 -1.74 0.27 -4.73
C TRP A 64 -1.67 -0.92 -3.78
N LEU A 65 -2.82 -1.36 -3.28
CA LEU A 65 -2.89 -2.45 -2.31
C LEU A 65 -2.89 -3.80 -3.02
N GLY A 66 -1.97 -4.66 -2.60
CA GLY A 66 -2.13 -6.10 -2.66
C GLY A 66 -2.46 -6.60 -1.27
N ALA A 67 -3.49 -7.43 -1.15
CA ALA A 67 -3.90 -7.96 0.13
C ALA A 67 -4.11 -9.46 0.02
N TRP A 68 -4.11 -10.12 1.16
CA TRP A 68 -4.56 -11.49 1.31
C TRP A 68 -5.26 -11.58 2.67
N VAL A 69 -6.47 -12.13 2.67
CA VAL A 69 -7.29 -12.30 3.87
C VAL A 69 -7.61 -13.78 3.99
N GLU A 70 -7.02 -14.44 4.98
CA GLU A 70 -7.21 -15.88 5.20
C GLU A 70 -8.63 -16.20 5.68
N GLU A 71 -9.17 -15.33 6.56
CA GLU A 71 -10.47 -15.48 7.19
C GLU A 71 -11.17 -14.12 7.38
N GLY A 72 -12.46 -14.08 7.04
CA GLY A 72 -13.33 -12.93 7.27
C GLY A 72 -13.27 -11.85 6.18
N GLU A 73 -13.64 -10.64 6.59
CA GLU A 73 -13.58 -9.41 5.79
C GLU A 73 -12.49 -8.51 6.38
N ALA A 74 -11.72 -7.83 5.52
CA ALA A 74 -10.81 -6.79 5.95
C ALA A 74 -11.25 -5.42 5.42
N ARG A 75 -11.12 -4.39 6.26
CA ARG A 75 -11.37 -3.00 5.89
C ARG A 75 -10.06 -2.25 5.95
N VAL A 76 -9.75 -1.57 4.85
CA VAL A 76 -8.56 -0.73 4.72
C VAL A 76 -9.02 0.69 4.43
N ARG A 77 -8.56 1.63 5.25
CA ARG A 77 -8.79 3.07 5.02
C ARG A 77 -7.47 3.79 5.03
N LEU A 78 -7.33 4.73 4.11
CA LEU A 78 -6.19 5.61 4.02
C LEU A 78 -6.67 7.05 4.06
N ILE A 79 -6.09 7.82 4.97
CA ILE A 79 -6.44 9.20 5.20
C ILE A 79 -5.20 10.05 4.95
N ASP A 80 -5.34 11.08 4.13
CA ASP A 80 -4.35 12.13 3.96
C ASP A 80 -4.64 13.26 4.95
N PRO A 81 -3.84 13.41 6.02
CA PRO A 81 -4.09 14.43 7.03
C PRO A 81 -3.87 15.86 6.54
N LEU A 82 -3.17 16.06 5.42
CA LEU A 82 -2.90 17.40 4.87
C LEU A 82 -4.04 17.89 3.99
N SER A 83 -4.58 17.02 3.13
CA SER A 83 -5.68 17.37 2.24
C SER A 83 -7.07 17.06 2.81
N GLY A 84 -7.14 16.24 3.86
CA GLY A 84 -8.39 15.66 4.35
C GLY A 84 -8.96 14.58 3.43
N GLY A 85 -8.27 14.25 2.33
CA GLY A 85 -8.69 13.22 1.39
C GLY A 85 -8.70 11.84 2.05
N GLU A 86 -9.69 11.04 1.72
CA GLU A 86 -9.83 9.67 2.20
C GLU A 86 -10.04 8.74 1.02
N ALA A 87 -9.43 7.56 1.10
CA ALA A 87 -9.74 6.44 0.24
C ALA A 87 -9.91 5.16 1.07
N SER A 88 -10.83 4.29 0.66
CA SER A 88 -11.17 3.09 1.41
C SER A 88 -11.39 1.89 0.51
N LEU A 89 -11.31 0.71 1.10
CA LEU A 89 -11.56 -0.57 0.45
C LEU A 89 -12.07 -1.57 1.48
N VAL A 90 -13.04 -2.38 1.05
CA VAL A 90 -13.46 -3.59 1.76
C VAL A 90 -13.00 -4.78 0.93
N LEU A 91 -12.18 -5.62 1.55
CA LEU A 91 -11.59 -6.80 0.94
C LEU A 91 -12.38 -8.04 1.39
N PRO A 92 -13.04 -8.76 0.47
CA PRO A 92 -13.55 -10.09 0.76
C PRO A 92 -12.39 -11.08 0.91
N ARG A 93 -12.70 -12.29 1.37
CA ARG A 93 -11.76 -13.41 1.48
C ARG A 93 -11.07 -13.69 0.13
N ASP A 94 -9.82 -14.15 0.18
CA ASP A 94 -9.02 -14.61 -0.97
C ASP A 94 -8.73 -13.53 -2.06
N TYR A 95 -9.04 -12.27 -1.78
CA TYR A 95 -8.84 -11.17 -2.74
C TYR A 95 -7.39 -10.69 -2.77
N GLN A 96 -6.81 -10.49 -3.96
CA GLN A 96 -5.36 -10.30 -4.13
C GLN A 96 -4.90 -8.86 -4.44
N LEU A 97 -5.60 -8.08 -5.27
CA LEU A 97 -5.11 -6.78 -5.77
C LEU A 97 -6.24 -5.79 -5.99
N ALA A 98 -6.22 -4.64 -5.31
CA ALA A 98 -7.21 -3.57 -5.46
C ALA A 98 -6.61 -2.18 -5.29
N ALA A 99 -7.24 -1.22 -5.96
CA ALA A 99 -7.06 0.19 -5.66
C ALA A 99 -8.00 0.59 -4.52
N LEU A 100 -7.52 1.50 -3.66
CA LEU A 100 -8.40 2.22 -2.75
C LEU A 100 -9.33 3.11 -3.59
N ALA A 101 -10.57 3.30 -3.15
CA ALA A 101 -11.51 4.21 -3.80
C ALA A 101 -11.78 5.42 -2.92
N ASP A 102 -11.85 6.61 -3.51
CA ASP A 102 -12.28 7.81 -2.79
C ASP A 102 -13.76 7.76 -2.41
N LEU A 103 -14.26 8.82 -1.78
CA LEU A 103 -15.65 8.93 -1.35
C LEU A 103 -16.67 8.90 -2.51
N ALA A 104 -16.24 9.20 -3.74
CA ALA A 104 -17.06 9.09 -4.94
C ALA A 104 -16.99 7.69 -5.59
N GLY A 105 -16.23 6.77 -4.99
CA GLY A 105 -15.99 5.43 -5.54
C GLY A 105 -14.93 5.41 -6.64
N THR A 106 -14.20 6.50 -6.86
CA THR A 106 -13.17 6.56 -7.91
C THR A 106 -11.89 5.89 -7.40
N PRO A 107 -11.32 4.92 -8.14
CA PRO A 107 -10.05 4.31 -7.75
C PRO A 107 -8.91 5.34 -7.71
N GLN A 108 -8.11 5.30 -6.65
CA GLN A 108 -7.01 6.22 -6.37
C GLN A 108 -5.69 5.45 -6.22
N PRO A 109 -4.65 5.78 -7.01
CA PRO A 109 -3.30 5.34 -6.71
C PRO A 109 -2.74 6.11 -5.52
N LEU A 110 -1.82 5.49 -4.79
CA LEU A 110 -1.00 6.17 -3.82
C LEU A 110 0.23 6.72 -4.51
N THR A 111 0.41 8.04 -4.46
CA THR A 111 1.55 8.71 -5.07
C THR A 111 2.25 9.56 -4.00
N LEU A 112 3.52 9.90 -4.22
CA LEU A 112 4.28 10.76 -3.31
C LEU A 112 3.74 12.21 -3.23
N ALA A 113 2.73 12.56 -4.03
CA ALA A 113 2.35 13.92 -4.42
C ALA A 113 3.48 14.61 -5.22
N ALA A 114 3.11 15.32 -6.29
CA ALA A 114 4.07 15.86 -7.24
C ALA A 114 5.09 16.78 -6.55
N GLY A 115 6.37 16.40 -6.60
CA GLY A 115 7.50 17.22 -6.10
C GLY A 115 7.80 17.15 -4.60
N GLY A 116 7.09 16.31 -3.83
CA GLY A 116 7.40 16.11 -2.40
C GLY A 116 8.57 15.16 -2.16
N ALA A 117 9.41 15.42 -1.15
CA ALA A 117 10.43 14.46 -0.70
C ALA A 117 9.83 13.33 0.16
N ALA A 118 8.66 13.58 0.76
CA ALA A 118 7.95 12.66 1.63
C ALA A 118 6.45 13.01 1.66
N ARG A 119 5.59 11.99 1.82
CA ARG A 119 4.16 12.14 2.08
C ARG A 119 3.74 11.27 3.26
N ARG A 120 3.03 11.86 4.21
CA ARG A 120 2.48 11.17 5.38
C ARG A 120 1.02 10.85 5.15
N LEU A 121 0.64 9.64 5.49
CA LEU A 121 -0.73 9.14 5.41
C LEU A 121 -1.03 8.35 6.69
N ARG A 122 -2.30 8.27 7.05
CA ARG A 122 -2.79 7.41 8.13
C ARG A 122 -3.47 6.20 7.51
N LEU A 123 -2.96 5.02 7.81
CA LEU A 123 -3.51 3.73 7.42
C LEU A 123 -4.29 3.15 8.60
N GLU A 124 -5.58 2.88 8.40
CA GLU A 124 -6.43 2.19 9.36
C GLU A 124 -6.82 0.82 8.81
N LEU A 125 -6.71 -0.18 9.68
CA LEU A 125 -6.99 -1.57 9.36
C LEU A 125 -7.93 -2.18 10.39
N ASP A 126 -8.93 -2.90 9.91
CA ASP A 126 -9.83 -3.72 10.72
C ASP A 126 -10.01 -5.08 10.03
N CYS A 127 -9.67 -6.16 10.71
CA CYS A 127 -9.85 -7.53 10.19
C CYS A 127 -10.00 -8.53 11.33
N GLY A 128 -11.08 -9.31 11.33
CA GLY A 128 -11.27 -10.42 12.28
C GLY A 128 -11.19 -10.02 13.77
N GLY A 129 -11.62 -8.80 14.12
CA GLY A 129 -11.52 -8.27 15.50
C GLY A 129 -10.16 -7.66 15.87
N SER A 130 -9.18 -7.72 14.97
CA SER A 130 -7.90 -7.02 15.08
C SER A 130 -7.97 -5.65 14.43
N ARG A 131 -7.50 -4.61 15.14
CA ARG A 131 -7.46 -3.24 14.63
C ARG A 131 -6.09 -2.61 14.79
N ALA A 132 -5.68 -1.84 13.79
CA ALA A 132 -4.46 -1.04 13.84
C ALA A 132 -4.65 0.32 13.16
N VAL A 133 -4.00 1.34 13.73
CA VAL A 133 -3.82 2.65 13.11
C VAL A 133 -2.33 2.88 12.98
N ILE A 134 -1.87 3.12 11.75
CA ILE A 134 -0.45 3.11 11.39
C ILE A 134 -0.13 4.38 10.60
N GLU A 135 0.96 5.06 10.95
CA GLU A 135 1.49 6.13 10.11
C GLU A 135 2.26 5.50 8.93
N LEU A 136 1.80 5.81 7.72
CA LEU A 136 2.41 5.41 6.46
C LEU A 136 3.21 6.59 5.89
N LEU A 137 4.48 6.38 5.63
CA LEU A 137 5.40 7.38 5.11
C LEU A 137 5.89 6.94 3.72
N LEU A 138 5.40 7.62 2.69
CA LEU A 138 5.94 7.52 1.35
C LEU A 138 7.16 8.43 1.27
N LEU A 139 8.26 7.92 0.72
CA LEU A 139 9.54 8.61 0.62
C LEU A 139 10.06 8.55 -0.81
N ALA A 140 10.71 9.62 -1.25
CA ALA A 140 11.54 9.54 -2.46
C ALA A 140 12.59 8.42 -2.30
N PRO A 141 12.93 7.65 -3.34
CA PRO A 141 13.76 6.45 -3.21
C PRO A 141 15.11 6.68 -2.49
N ALA A 142 15.80 7.79 -2.77
CA ALA A 142 17.05 8.13 -2.09
C ALA A 142 16.86 8.42 -0.59
N ALA A 143 15.76 9.11 -0.23
CA ALA A 143 15.44 9.39 1.17
C ALA A 143 15.03 8.10 1.91
N TRP A 144 14.31 7.20 1.24
CA TRP A 144 14.00 5.88 1.78
C TRP A 144 15.27 5.08 2.05
N ALA A 145 16.20 5.04 1.10
CA ALA A 145 17.45 4.29 1.26
C ALA A 145 18.30 4.82 2.43
N ALA A 146 18.44 6.14 2.52
CA ALA A 146 19.16 6.79 3.62
C ALA A 146 18.50 6.55 4.98
N ARG A 147 17.16 6.58 5.05
CA ARG A 147 16.42 6.43 6.30
C ARG A 147 16.32 4.98 6.79
N CYS A 148 16.14 4.05 5.86
CA CYS A 148 15.86 2.64 6.16
C CYS A 148 17.11 1.75 6.06
N GLY A 149 18.24 2.26 5.56
CA GLY A 149 19.48 1.50 5.42
C GLY A 149 19.38 0.34 4.42
N ARG A 150 18.44 0.43 3.47
CA ARG A 150 18.16 -0.59 2.44
C ARG A 150 18.36 0.02 1.04
N PRO A 151 18.76 -0.76 0.03
CA PRO A 151 18.91 -0.25 -1.33
C PRO A 151 17.56 0.14 -1.92
N ALA A 152 17.47 1.35 -2.46
CA ALA A 152 16.28 1.82 -3.17
C ALA A 152 15.93 0.86 -4.32
N PRO A 153 14.63 0.61 -4.57
CA PRO A 153 14.25 -0.20 -5.72
C PRO A 153 14.58 0.50 -7.04
N PRO A 154 14.76 -0.25 -8.14
CA PRO A 154 15.01 0.34 -9.46
C PRO A 154 13.80 1.16 -9.92
N PRO A 155 14.01 2.23 -10.72
CA PRO A 155 12.93 3.02 -11.30
C PRO A 155 12.05 2.18 -12.23
N LEU A 156 10.83 2.63 -12.46
CA LEU A 156 9.85 1.98 -13.35
C LEU A 156 9.51 2.91 -14.51
N ASP A 157 9.91 2.52 -15.71
CA ASP A 157 9.69 3.25 -16.97
C ASP A 157 8.93 2.42 -18.01
N GLU A 158 8.94 1.09 -17.87
CA GLU A 158 8.29 0.15 -18.78
C GLU A 158 6.90 -0.31 -18.30
N PRO A 159 6.03 -0.81 -19.21
CA PRO A 159 4.76 -1.41 -18.83
C PRO A 159 4.97 -2.68 -17.98
N PRO A 160 4.10 -2.95 -16.99
CA PRO A 160 4.24 -4.14 -16.16
C PRO A 160 4.15 -5.43 -17.00
N PRO A 161 4.86 -6.50 -16.60
CA PRO A 161 4.92 -7.73 -17.36
C PRO A 161 3.53 -8.35 -17.57
N LEU A 162 3.34 -9.02 -18.71
CA LEU A 162 2.14 -9.80 -18.96
C LEU A 162 2.12 -11.02 -18.02
N PRO A 163 0.93 -11.43 -17.53
CA PRO A 163 0.83 -12.69 -16.81
C PRO A 163 1.34 -13.83 -17.71
N PRO A 164 2.01 -14.84 -17.12
CA PRO A 164 2.45 -16.00 -17.87
C PRO A 164 1.25 -16.61 -18.61
N ARG A 165 1.43 -16.88 -19.90
CA ARG A 165 0.41 -17.62 -20.66
C ARG A 165 0.39 -19.05 -20.11
N LEU A 166 -0.69 -19.42 -19.44
CA LEU A 166 -0.98 -20.83 -19.19
C LEU A 166 -1.34 -21.42 -20.56
N GLY A 167 -0.46 -22.29 -21.08
CA GLY A 167 -0.67 -23.01 -22.35
C GLY A 167 -1.72 -24.09 -22.23
#